data_AF-A0A6P8U636-F1
#
_entry.id   AF-A0A6P8U636-F1
#
_cell.length_a   1.000
_cell.length_b   1.000
_cell.length_c   1.000
_cell.angle_alpha   90.00
_cell.angle_beta   90.00
_cell.angle_gamma   90.00
#
_symmetry.space_group_name_H-M   'P 1'
#
loop_
_entity.id
_entity.type
_entity.pdbx_description
1 polymer ?
#
loop_
_entity_poly.entity_id
_entity_poly.type
_entity_poly.pdbx_seq_one_letter_code
_entity_poly.pdbx_strand_id
1 'polypeptide(L)'
;MCSGRGSCVCGRCQCSEPGAFGDTCEKCPTCPDACGTKRECIECRLFNSGRLADNQTCQRLCKDEIITMETLDTEDPGAVLCLYKTENDCVMKFTYSEHASGLSILTALKEPECGGGPDAMVVLLAVVGSILLVGVVLLAVWKLAITVHDRREFSRFQSAGSRARFEMASNPLYKQPVTTHFVETDFNMYRKSYNGAVH
;
A
#
# COMPACT_ATOMS: atom_id res chain seq x y z
N MET A 1 -54.14 -11.43 -15.06
CA MET A 1 -54.86 -12.72 -15.00
C MET A 1 -53.83 -13.82 -14.84
N CYS A 2 -53.93 -14.68 -13.81
CA CYS A 2 -52.97 -15.76 -13.47
C CYS A 2 -51.48 -15.36 -13.46
N SER A 3 -51.19 -14.16 -12.97
CA SER A 3 -49.83 -13.58 -12.89
C SER A 3 -49.03 -13.58 -14.21
N GLY A 4 -49.68 -13.80 -15.36
CA GLY A 4 -49.00 -13.98 -16.66
C GLY A 4 -48.28 -15.33 -16.83
N ARG A 5 -48.35 -16.22 -15.83
CA ARG A 5 -47.62 -17.50 -15.77
C ARG A 5 -48.49 -18.73 -16.04
N GLY A 6 -49.74 -18.50 -16.42
CA GLY A 6 -50.74 -19.55 -16.62
C GLY A 6 -51.98 -19.09 -17.36
N SER A 7 -52.87 -20.04 -17.62
CA SER A 7 -54.15 -19.80 -18.27
C SER A 7 -55.30 -19.91 -17.27
N CYS A 8 -56.30 -19.03 -17.37
CA CYS A 8 -57.51 -19.12 -16.56
C CYS A 8 -58.48 -20.11 -17.21
N VAL A 9 -58.78 -21.21 -16.52
CA VAL A 9 -59.72 -22.24 -16.97
C VAL A 9 -60.80 -22.38 -15.90
N CYS A 10 -62.05 -22.07 -16.29
CA CYS A 10 -63.22 -22.16 -15.39
C CYS A 10 -63.06 -21.40 -14.07
N GLY A 11 -62.39 -20.25 -14.09
CA GLY A 11 -62.19 -19.40 -12.90
C GLY A 11 -61.06 -19.85 -11.97
N ARG A 12 -60.27 -20.87 -12.34
CA ARG A 12 -59.03 -21.25 -11.67
C ARG A 12 -57.83 -21.06 -12.59
N CYS A 13 -56.69 -20.71 -12.02
CA CYS A 13 -55.45 -20.60 -12.78
C CYS A 13 -54.77 -21.95 -12.93
N GLN A 14 -54.45 -22.31 -14.16
CA GLN A 14 -53.62 -23.45 -14.49
C GLN A 14 -52.23 -22.93 -14.90
N CYS A 15 -51.25 -23.10 -14.02
CA CYS A 15 -49.89 -22.60 -14.20
C CYS A 15 -49.20 -23.41 -15.28
N SER A 16 -48.74 -22.73 -16.34
CA SER A 16 -48.03 -23.34 -17.46
C SER A 16 -46.51 -23.21 -17.29
N GLU A 17 -46.06 -22.24 -16.50
CA GLU A 17 -44.63 -22.00 -16.26
C GLU A 17 -44.07 -23.04 -15.27
N PRO A 18 -42.95 -23.71 -15.58
CA PRO A 18 -42.40 -24.77 -14.75
C PRO A 18 -41.90 -24.21 -13.40
N GLY A 19 -42.47 -24.74 -12.32
CA GLY A 19 -42.19 -24.33 -10.94
C GLY A 19 -43.00 -23.13 -10.45
N ALA A 20 -43.92 -22.60 -11.26
CA ALA A 20 -44.94 -21.67 -10.79
C ALA A 20 -46.11 -22.42 -10.13
N PHE A 21 -46.53 -21.97 -8.95
CA PHE A 21 -47.61 -22.52 -8.15
C PHE A 21 -48.36 -21.42 -7.39
N GLY A 22 -49.46 -21.79 -6.71
CA GLY A 22 -50.38 -20.86 -6.06
C GLY A 22 -51.69 -20.69 -6.83
N ASP A 23 -52.71 -20.14 -6.18
CA ASP A 23 -54.07 -20.05 -6.73
C ASP A 23 -54.14 -19.16 -7.98
N THR A 24 -53.16 -18.25 -8.12
CA THR A 24 -53.01 -17.36 -9.26
C THR A 24 -51.63 -17.47 -9.93
N CYS A 25 -50.91 -18.57 -9.71
CA CYS A 25 -49.56 -18.81 -10.23
C CYS A 25 -48.55 -17.73 -9.81
N GLU A 26 -48.72 -17.15 -8.64
CA GLU A 26 -47.92 -16.04 -8.14
C GLU A 26 -46.56 -16.49 -7.56
N LYS A 27 -46.47 -17.74 -7.07
CA LYS A 27 -45.26 -18.25 -6.42
C LYS A 27 -44.41 -18.98 -7.44
N CYS A 28 -43.19 -18.55 -7.69
CA CYS A 28 -42.28 -19.27 -8.56
C CYS A 28 -40.81 -19.12 -8.13
N PRO A 29 -40.29 -20.02 -7.27
CA PRO A 29 -38.92 -19.96 -6.77
C PRO A 29 -37.87 -20.33 -7.83
N THR A 30 -38.26 -21.06 -8.88
CA THR A 30 -37.37 -21.48 -9.98
C THR A 30 -37.44 -20.56 -11.19
N CYS A 31 -38.28 -19.53 -11.17
CA CYS A 31 -38.42 -18.63 -12.30
C CYS A 31 -37.22 -17.67 -12.36
N PRO A 32 -36.52 -17.57 -13.50
CA PRO A 32 -35.36 -16.68 -13.66
C PRO A 32 -35.69 -15.19 -13.44
N ASP A 33 -36.94 -14.78 -13.65
CA ASP A 33 -37.38 -13.38 -13.50
C ASP A 33 -37.56 -12.91 -12.03
N ALA A 34 -37.60 -13.82 -11.07
CA ALA A 34 -37.78 -13.45 -9.66
C ALA A 34 -36.54 -12.70 -9.14
N CYS A 35 -35.34 -13.25 -9.34
CA CYS A 35 -34.09 -12.57 -8.99
C CYS A 35 -33.89 -11.27 -9.79
N GLY A 36 -34.26 -11.26 -11.08
CA GLY A 36 -34.11 -10.07 -11.94
C GLY A 36 -34.95 -8.88 -11.45
N THR A 37 -36.21 -9.11 -11.10
CA THR A 37 -37.12 -8.06 -10.61
C THR A 37 -36.71 -7.58 -9.22
N LYS A 38 -36.33 -8.50 -8.33
CA LYS A 38 -35.89 -8.16 -6.96
C LYS A 38 -34.54 -7.43 -6.97
N ARG A 39 -33.65 -7.74 -7.93
CA ARG A 39 -32.41 -7.00 -8.17
C ARG A 39 -32.67 -5.53 -8.45
N GLU A 40 -33.63 -5.20 -9.33
CA GLU A 40 -33.96 -3.80 -9.64
C GLU A 40 -34.41 -3.02 -8.39
N CYS A 41 -35.12 -3.69 -7.47
CA CYS A 41 -35.49 -3.11 -6.18
C CYS A 41 -34.31 -2.90 -5.24
N ILE A 42 -33.35 -3.83 -5.19
CA ILE A 42 -32.14 -3.69 -4.39
C ILE A 42 -31.27 -2.55 -4.92
N GLU A 43 -31.06 -2.48 -6.24
CA GLU A 43 -30.28 -1.42 -6.90
C GLU A 43 -30.84 -0.03 -6.59
N CYS A 44 -32.15 0.15 -6.71
CA CYS A 44 -32.75 1.44 -6.37
C CYS A 44 -32.71 1.71 -4.84
N ARG A 45 -33.16 0.77 -4.00
CA ARG A 45 -33.36 1.06 -2.56
C ARG A 45 -32.05 1.19 -1.78
N LEU A 46 -31.01 0.43 -2.16
CA LEU A 46 -29.71 0.47 -1.48
C LEU A 46 -28.73 1.42 -2.18
N PHE A 47 -28.68 1.38 -3.51
CA PHE A 47 -27.63 2.08 -4.27
C PHE A 47 -28.15 3.31 -5.02
N ASN A 48 -29.46 3.60 -4.98
CA ASN A 48 -30.12 4.66 -5.78
C ASN A 48 -29.73 4.59 -7.26
N SER A 49 -29.54 3.38 -7.78
CA SER A 49 -29.06 3.12 -9.14
C SER A 49 -29.98 2.14 -9.88
N GLY A 50 -29.65 1.84 -11.13
CA GLY A 50 -30.41 0.90 -11.96
C GLY A 50 -31.59 1.55 -12.72
N ARG A 51 -32.41 0.70 -13.34
CA ARG A 51 -33.52 1.15 -14.21
C ARG A 51 -34.65 1.85 -13.46
N LEU A 52 -34.81 1.53 -12.18
CA LEU A 52 -35.80 2.13 -11.27
C LEU A 52 -35.19 3.25 -10.42
N ALA A 53 -34.07 3.85 -10.82
CA ALA A 53 -33.42 4.93 -10.05
C ALA A 53 -34.33 6.14 -9.75
N ASP A 54 -35.44 6.30 -10.49
CA ASP A 54 -36.47 7.26 -10.12
C ASP A 54 -37.17 6.85 -8.80
N ASN A 55 -36.94 7.65 -7.75
CA ASN A 55 -37.41 7.42 -6.39
C ASN A 55 -38.92 7.17 -6.29
N GLN A 56 -39.73 7.85 -7.12
CA GLN A 56 -41.19 7.68 -7.09
C GLN A 56 -41.62 6.31 -7.62
N THR A 57 -41.02 5.88 -8.73
CA THR A 57 -41.29 4.58 -9.34
C THR A 57 -40.81 3.43 -8.43
N CYS A 58 -39.64 3.60 -7.84
CA CYS A 58 -39.04 2.66 -6.92
C CYS A 58 -39.87 2.41 -5.66
N GLN A 59 -40.29 3.47 -4.95
CA GLN A 59 -41.13 3.31 -3.74
C GLN A 59 -42.49 2.68 -4.05
N ARG A 60 -43.01 2.86 -5.28
CA ARG A 60 -44.29 2.29 -5.70
C ARG A 60 -44.18 0.80 -6.05
N LEU A 61 -43.13 0.39 -6.76
CA LEU A 61 -42.93 -0.99 -7.22
C LEU A 61 -42.30 -1.87 -6.13
N CYS A 62 -41.37 -1.33 -5.36
CA CYS A 62 -40.58 -2.07 -4.37
C CYS A 62 -41.14 -1.86 -2.96
N LYS A 63 -42.18 -2.64 -2.64
CA LYS A 63 -42.85 -2.61 -1.32
C LYS A 63 -42.30 -3.63 -0.33
N ASP A 64 -41.41 -4.49 -0.79
CA ASP A 64 -40.83 -5.54 0.04
C ASP A 64 -39.91 -4.95 1.10
N GLU A 65 -39.83 -5.65 2.23
CA GLU A 65 -38.91 -5.29 3.31
C GLU A 65 -37.50 -5.80 2.94
N ILE A 66 -36.53 -4.89 2.99
CA ILE A 66 -35.13 -5.19 2.66
C ILE A 66 -34.29 -5.06 3.93
N ILE A 67 -33.68 -6.16 4.34
CA ILE A 67 -32.78 -6.24 5.49
C ILE A 67 -31.35 -6.32 4.96
N THR A 68 -30.48 -5.41 5.40
CA THR A 68 -29.06 -5.44 5.02
C THR A 68 -28.23 -6.13 6.11
N MET A 69 -27.35 -7.05 5.71
CA MET A 69 -26.48 -7.79 6.62
C MET A 69 -25.02 -7.79 6.13
N GLU A 70 -24.07 -7.93 7.05
CA GLU A 70 -22.64 -8.01 6.72
C GLU A 70 -22.23 -9.38 6.18
N THR A 71 -22.92 -10.43 6.61
CA THR A 71 -22.74 -11.80 6.13
C THR A 71 -24.12 -12.38 5.83
N LEU A 72 -24.19 -13.16 4.75
CA LEU A 72 -25.44 -13.75 4.28
C LEU A 72 -25.44 -15.24 4.61
N ASP A 73 -26.36 -15.67 5.47
CA ASP A 73 -26.57 -17.08 5.73
C ASP A 73 -27.26 -17.72 4.52
N THR A 74 -26.57 -18.69 3.90
CA THR A 74 -27.05 -19.39 2.70
C THR A 74 -27.63 -20.77 3.02
N GLU A 75 -27.68 -21.13 4.30
CA GLU A 75 -28.13 -22.45 4.77
C GLU A 75 -29.66 -22.56 4.93
N ASP A 76 -30.42 -21.47 4.74
CA ASP A 76 -31.87 -21.49 4.85
C ASP A 76 -32.52 -22.24 3.67
N PRO A 77 -33.11 -23.43 3.87
CA PRO A 77 -33.65 -24.26 2.78
C PRO A 77 -34.91 -23.66 2.11
N GLY A 78 -35.49 -22.62 2.71
CA GLY A 78 -36.65 -21.90 2.20
C GLY A 78 -36.33 -20.57 1.50
N ALA A 79 -35.05 -20.16 1.47
CA ALA A 79 -34.62 -18.90 0.89
C ALA A 79 -33.90 -19.14 -0.45
N VAL A 80 -34.25 -18.34 -1.46
CA VAL A 80 -33.60 -18.41 -2.78
C VAL A 80 -32.43 -17.43 -2.80
N LEU A 81 -31.22 -17.93 -3.04
CA LEU A 81 -30.01 -17.12 -3.21
C LEU A 81 -29.89 -16.61 -4.65
N CYS A 82 -29.82 -15.30 -4.79
CA CYS A 82 -29.57 -14.61 -6.05
C CYS A 82 -28.19 -13.92 -6.00
N LEU A 83 -27.43 -14.07 -7.08
CA LEU A 83 -26.13 -13.42 -7.28
C LEU A 83 -26.15 -12.59 -8.55
N TYR A 84 -25.60 -11.38 -8.51
CA TYR A 84 -25.40 -10.58 -9.71
C TYR A 84 -24.09 -9.81 -9.65
N LYS A 85 -23.55 -9.50 -10.83
CA LYS A 85 -22.36 -8.66 -10.97
C LYS A 85 -22.76 -7.19 -11.00
N THR A 86 -22.08 -6.37 -10.21
CA THR A 86 -22.19 -4.90 -10.21
C THR A 86 -21.27 -4.27 -11.26
N GLU A 87 -21.46 -2.99 -11.57
CA GLU A 87 -20.64 -2.26 -12.56
C GLU A 87 -19.13 -2.25 -12.26
N ASN A 88 -18.76 -2.37 -10.98
CA ASN A 88 -17.36 -2.40 -10.52
C ASN A 88 -16.73 -3.80 -10.55
N ASP A 89 -17.29 -4.75 -11.31
CA ASP A 89 -16.92 -6.19 -11.34
C ASP A 89 -16.94 -6.88 -9.96
N CYS A 90 -17.71 -6.33 -9.03
CA CYS A 90 -17.99 -6.92 -7.73
C CYS A 90 -19.19 -7.88 -7.82
N VAL A 91 -19.29 -8.81 -6.88
CA VAL A 91 -20.40 -9.76 -6.81
C VAL A 91 -21.31 -9.39 -5.64
N MET A 92 -22.54 -9.00 -5.95
CA MET A 92 -23.58 -8.74 -4.98
C MET A 92 -24.40 -10.01 -4.74
N LYS A 93 -24.69 -10.29 -3.46
CA LYS A 93 -25.48 -11.46 -3.03
C LYS A 93 -26.70 -11.00 -2.27
N PHE A 94 -27.83 -11.62 -2.55
CA PHE A 94 -29.04 -11.43 -1.76
C PHE A 94 -29.88 -12.70 -1.75
N THR A 95 -30.58 -12.94 -0.66
CA THR A 95 -31.59 -13.98 -0.54
C THR A 95 -32.97 -13.35 -0.51
N TYR A 96 -33.97 -14.05 -1.01
CA TYR A 96 -35.36 -13.69 -0.74
C TYR A 96 -36.13 -14.91 -0.26
N SER A 97 -37.05 -14.68 0.66
CA SER A 97 -37.97 -15.67 1.18
C SER A 97 -39.39 -15.14 1.12
N GLU A 98 -40.34 -16.00 0.77
CA GLU A 98 -41.76 -15.66 0.77
C GLU A 98 -42.41 -16.21 2.04
N HIS A 99 -42.96 -15.33 2.88
CA HIS A 99 -43.64 -15.72 4.09
C HIS A 99 -45.08 -16.18 3.79
N ALA A 100 -45.66 -17.03 4.64
CA ALA A 100 -47.01 -17.58 4.45
C ALA A 100 -48.11 -16.50 4.41
N SER A 101 -47.83 -15.30 4.90
CA SER A 101 -48.68 -14.11 4.86
C SER A 101 -48.67 -13.38 3.50
N GLY A 102 -47.89 -13.83 2.52
CA GLY A 102 -47.74 -13.19 1.22
C GLY A 102 -46.76 -12.00 1.21
N LEU A 103 -46.11 -11.71 2.34
CA LEU A 103 -45.00 -10.75 2.44
C LEU A 103 -43.70 -11.42 2.03
N SER A 104 -42.94 -10.79 1.14
CA SER A 104 -41.59 -11.26 0.78
C SER A 104 -40.54 -10.43 1.50
N ILE A 105 -39.58 -11.10 2.14
CA ILE A 105 -38.46 -10.49 2.86
C ILE A 105 -37.22 -10.71 2.01
N LEU A 106 -36.53 -9.62 1.67
CA LEU A 106 -35.24 -9.67 0.99
C LEU A 106 -34.15 -9.41 2.01
N THR A 107 -33.14 -10.28 2.03
CA THR A 107 -31.93 -10.07 2.81
C THR A 107 -30.78 -9.87 1.84
N ALA A 108 -30.17 -8.68 1.86
CA ALA A 108 -29.10 -8.30 0.94
C ALA A 108 -27.79 -8.07 1.70
N LEU A 109 -26.66 -8.38 1.06
CA LEU A 109 -25.36 -8.03 1.59
C LEU A 109 -25.19 -6.50 1.62
N LYS A 110 -24.65 -5.95 2.71
CA LYS A 110 -24.48 -4.49 2.85
C LYS A 110 -23.48 -3.92 1.84
N GLU A 111 -22.38 -4.63 1.62
CA GLU A 111 -21.31 -4.25 0.71
C GLU A 111 -21.07 -5.40 -0.27
N PRO A 112 -20.92 -5.13 -1.58
CA PRO A 112 -20.67 -6.19 -2.56
C PRO A 112 -19.27 -6.78 -2.33
N GLU A 113 -19.16 -8.10 -2.53
CA GLU A 113 -17.86 -8.77 -2.46
C GLU A 113 -17.06 -8.42 -3.72
N CYS A 114 -16.17 -7.44 -3.58
CA CYS A 114 -15.20 -7.09 -4.60
C CYS A 114 -13.92 -7.90 -4.37
N GLY A 115 -13.46 -8.62 -5.40
CA GLY A 115 -12.11 -9.18 -5.40
C GLY A 115 -11.10 -8.05 -5.43
N GLY A 116 -10.64 -7.59 -4.27
CA GLY A 116 -9.65 -6.52 -4.16
C GLY A 116 -8.30 -6.97 -4.70
N GLY A 117 -7.99 -6.62 -5.94
CA GLY A 117 -6.59 -6.55 -6.39
C GLY A 117 -5.84 -5.54 -5.51
N PRO A 118 -4.56 -5.75 -5.21
CA PRO A 118 -3.80 -4.77 -4.43
C PRO A 118 -3.79 -3.42 -5.17
N ASP A 119 -4.05 -2.35 -4.44
CA ASP A 119 -4.06 -0.99 -4.97
C ASP A 119 -2.75 -0.70 -5.72
N ALA A 120 -2.86 -0.22 -6.96
CA ALA A 120 -1.73 0.01 -7.84
C ALA A 120 -0.69 0.94 -7.22
N MET A 121 -1.14 1.93 -6.42
CA MET A 121 -0.25 2.82 -5.68
C MET A 121 0.57 2.09 -4.61
N VAL A 122 -0.05 1.17 -3.86
CA VAL A 122 0.63 0.39 -2.82
C VAL A 122 1.70 -0.50 -3.44
N VAL A 123 1.37 -1.19 -4.54
CA VAL A 123 2.32 -2.04 -5.27
C VAL A 123 3.49 -1.22 -5.79
N LEU A 124 3.22 -0.05 -6.39
CA LEU A 124 4.25 0.84 -6.90
C LEU A 124 5.21 1.31 -5.80
N LEU A 125 4.67 1.78 -4.67
CA LEU A 125 5.46 2.26 -3.55
C LEU A 125 6.31 1.15 -2.93
N ALA A 126 5.78 -0.07 -2.81
CA ALA A 126 6.52 -1.21 -2.30
C ALA A 126 7.71 -1.56 -3.21
N VAL A 127 7.48 -1.63 -4.52
CA VAL A 127 8.54 -1.93 -5.50
C VAL A 127 9.61 -0.83 -5.49
N VAL A 128 9.22 0.44 -5.61
CA VAL A 128 10.18 1.56 -5.62
C VAL A 128 10.95 1.64 -4.30
N GLY A 129 10.26 1.50 -3.17
CA GLY A 129 10.87 1.50 -1.85
C GLY A 129 11.90 0.38 -1.68
N SER A 130 11.60 -0.82 -2.18
CA SER A 130 12.53 -1.96 -2.11
C SER A 130 13.81 -1.72 -2.93
N ILE A 131 13.70 -1.16 -4.14
CA ILE A 131 14.84 -0.87 -5.01
C ILE A 131 15.75 0.18 -4.36
N LEU A 132 15.16 1.25 -3.83
CA LEU A 132 15.91 2.30 -3.14
C LEU A 132 16.63 1.76 -1.91
N LEU A 133 15.96 0.93 -1.11
CA LEU A 133 16.54 0.34 0.10
C LEU A 133 17.72 -0.57 -0.23
N VAL A 134 17.59 -1.42 -1.26
CA VAL A 134 18.69 -2.27 -1.74
C VAL A 134 19.87 -1.42 -2.22
N GLY A 135 19.60 -0.35 -2.98
CA GLY A 135 20.63 0.59 -3.42
C GLY A 135 21.39 1.22 -2.25
N VAL A 136 20.68 1.70 -1.22
CA VAL A 136 21.28 2.28 -0.01
C VAL A 136 22.15 1.27 0.73
N VAL A 137 21.68 0.03 0.87
CA VAL A 137 22.45 -1.04 1.54
C VAL A 137 23.73 -1.35 0.78
N LEU A 138 23.68 -1.47 -0.56
CA LEU A 138 24.87 -1.70 -1.38
C LEU A 138 25.88 -0.55 -1.28
N LEU A 139 25.40 0.69 -1.32
CA LEU A 139 26.26 1.87 -1.14
C LEU A 139 26.88 1.91 0.27
N ALA A 140 26.13 1.57 1.31
CA ALA A 140 26.64 1.50 2.67
C ALA A 140 27.73 0.44 2.82
N VAL A 141 27.52 -0.77 2.28
CA VAL A 141 28.51 -1.85 2.30
C VAL A 141 29.77 -1.45 1.50
N TRP A 142 29.59 -0.88 0.31
CA TRP A 142 30.72 -0.41 -0.51
C TRP A 142 31.51 0.67 0.21
N LYS A 143 30.83 1.64 0.83
CA LYS A 143 31.47 2.71 1.60
C LYS A 143 32.23 2.16 2.80
N LEU A 144 31.63 1.24 3.56
CA LEU A 144 32.29 0.57 4.68
C LEU A 144 33.53 -0.20 4.22
N ALA A 145 33.45 -0.94 3.10
CA ALA A 145 34.57 -1.67 2.54
C ALA A 145 35.72 -0.75 2.15
N ILE A 146 35.43 0.37 1.46
CA ILE A 146 36.43 1.39 1.13
C ILE A 146 37.04 1.98 2.39
N THR A 147 36.22 2.38 3.37
CA THR A 147 36.71 2.98 4.62
C THR A 147 37.63 2.02 5.38
N VAL A 148 37.34 0.72 5.38
CA VAL A 148 38.22 -0.29 6.00
C VAL A 148 39.52 -0.45 5.21
N HIS A 149 39.45 -0.48 3.88
CA HIS A 149 40.65 -0.56 3.03
C HIS A 149 41.56 0.63 3.26
N ASP A 150 41.01 1.84 3.18
CA ASP A 150 41.70 3.10 3.41
C ASP A 150 42.35 3.15 4.80
N ARG A 151 41.62 2.74 5.86
CA ARG A 151 42.19 2.63 7.21
C ARG A 151 43.33 1.61 7.32
N ARG A 152 43.21 0.46 6.64
CA ARG A 152 44.27 -0.56 6.60
C ARG A 152 45.52 -0.01 5.93
N GLU A 153 45.37 0.63 4.78
CA GLU A 153 46.50 1.23 4.06
C GLU A 153 47.13 2.36 4.88
N PHE A 154 46.32 3.24 5.46
CA PHE A 154 46.81 4.33 6.31
C PHE A 154 47.64 3.84 7.50
N SER A 155 47.21 2.74 8.16
CA SER A 155 47.99 2.14 9.24
C SER A 155 49.35 1.58 8.77
N ARG A 156 49.38 0.99 7.57
CA ARG A 156 50.63 0.50 6.95
C ARG A 156 51.57 1.66 6.64
N PHE A 157 51.05 2.74 6.04
CA PHE A 157 51.83 3.95 5.75
C PHE A 157 52.42 4.58 7.02
N GLN A 158 51.66 4.71 8.11
CA GLN A 158 52.20 5.25 9.37
C GLN A 158 53.31 4.38 9.95
N SER A 159 53.16 3.05 9.91
CA SER A 159 54.19 2.12 10.40
C SER A 159 55.47 2.14 9.54
N ALA A 160 55.33 2.31 8.22
CA ALA A 160 56.47 2.49 7.32
C ALA A 160 57.16 3.85 7.54
N GLY A 161 56.37 4.92 7.74
CA GLY A 161 56.89 6.26 8.02
C GLY A 161 57.64 6.37 9.36
N SER A 162 57.13 5.74 10.43
CA SER A 162 57.82 5.72 11.72
C SER A 162 59.12 4.90 11.69
N ARG A 163 59.12 3.76 10.98
CA ARG A 163 60.33 2.97 10.71
C ARG A 163 61.36 3.74 9.89
N ALA A 164 60.94 4.43 8.82
CA ALA A 164 61.84 5.26 8.02
C ALA A 164 62.43 6.43 8.84
N ARG A 165 61.64 7.06 9.73
CA ARG A 165 62.17 8.07 10.65
C ARG A 165 63.15 7.50 11.68
N PHE A 166 62.95 6.28 12.15
CA PHE A 166 63.90 5.61 13.03
C PHE A 166 65.23 5.34 12.31
N GLU A 167 65.18 4.87 11.07
CA GLU A 167 66.38 4.65 10.24
C GLU A 167 67.13 5.95 9.88
N MET A 168 66.41 7.05 9.62
CA MET A 168 67.03 8.37 9.41
C MET A 168 67.73 8.90 10.68
N ALA A 169 67.24 8.54 11.87
CA ALA A 169 67.81 8.96 13.15
C ALA A 169 68.98 8.06 13.61
N SER A 170 69.11 6.84 13.10
CA SER A 170 70.13 5.87 13.50
C SER A 170 71.34 5.84 12.54
N ASN A 171 71.91 7.02 12.20
CA ASN A 171 73.20 7.07 11.51
C ASN A 171 74.34 7.27 12.52
N PRO A 172 75.13 6.23 12.86
CA PRO A 172 76.22 6.33 13.84
C PRO A 172 77.40 7.22 13.39
N LEU A 173 77.40 7.76 12.16
CA LEU A 173 78.41 8.68 11.63
C LEU A 173 77.92 10.14 11.52
N TYR A 174 76.65 10.44 11.81
CA TYR A 174 76.10 11.79 11.64
C TYR A 174 76.48 12.71 12.82
N LYS A 175 77.41 13.64 12.60
CA LYS A 175 77.67 14.77 13.52
C LYS A 175 76.86 15.98 13.06
N GLN A 176 76.03 16.52 13.95
CA GLN A 176 75.33 17.79 13.71
C GLN A 176 76.36 18.92 13.59
N PRO A 177 76.28 19.83 12.60
CA PRO A 177 77.18 20.98 12.55
C PRO A 177 76.87 21.94 13.70
N VAL A 178 77.83 22.11 14.62
CA VAL A 178 77.76 23.08 15.73
C VAL A 178 78.24 24.43 15.20
N THR A 179 77.34 25.38 15.00
CA THR A 179 77.70 26.78 14.71
C THR A 179 77.64 27.61 15.98
N THR A 180 78.65 27.49 16.85
CA THR A 180 78.88 28.44 17.94
C THR A 180 79.95 29.43 17.49
N HIS A 181 79.53 30.56 16.92
CA HIS A 181 80.42 31.70 16.75
C HIS A 181 80.56 32.39 18.11
N PHE A 182 81.74 32.31 18.72
CA PHE A 182 82.11 33.21 19.81
C PHE A 182 82.60 34.52 19.18
N VAL A 183 81.90 35.61 19.47
CA VAL A 183 82.38 36.97 19.16
C VAL A 183 83.41 37.31 20.23
N GLU A 184 84.68 37.28 19.87
CA GLU A 184 85.78 37.68 20.76
C GLU A 184 86.06 39.17 20.53
N THR A 185 85.39 40.00 21.33
CA THR A 185 85.72 41.43 21.48
C THR A 185 86.97 41.57 22.34
N ASP A 186 88.13 41.63 21.72
CA ASP A 186 89.37 42.01 22.41
C ASP A 186 89.61 43.52 22.30
N PHE A 187 89.30 44.22 23.40
CA PHE A 187 89.70 45.59 23.67
C PHE A 187 91.19 45.64 23.97
N ASN A 188 92.03 45.94 22.97
CA ASN A 188 93.43 46.25 23.20
C ASN A 188 93.66 47.77 23.23
N MET A 189 93.77 48.27 24.46
CA MET A 189 93.98 49.65 24.85
C MET A 189 95.44 50.06 24.58
N TYR A 190 95.74 50.54 23.37
CA TYR A 190 97.01 51.23 23.10
C TYR A 190 96.88 52.74 23.39
N ARG A 191 97.40 53.13 24.54
CA ARG A 191 97.53 54.51 25.00
C ARG A 191 98.70 55.17 24.29
N LYS A 192 98.46 56.17 23.42
CA LYS A 192 99.46 57.23 23.17
C LYS A 192 98.86 58.56 22.69
N SER A 193 99.04 59.53 23.58
CA SER A 193 99.26 60.98 23.44
C SER A 193 98.37 61.82 22.52
N TYR A 194 97.64 62.72 23.18
CA TYR A 194 97.11 63.98 22.67
C TYR A 194 98.15 64.76 21.85
N ASN A 195 97.68 65.34 20.74
CA ASN A 195 98.03 66.70 20.31
C ASN A 195 96.78 67.31 19.65
N GLY A 196 96.35 68.46 20.18
CA GLY A 196 95.15 69.17 19.74
C GLY A 196 95.39 70.17 18.59
N ALA A 197 94.30 70.50 17.92
CA ALA A 197 93.99 71.73 17.17
C ALA A 197 92.51 71.55 16.76
N VAL A 198 91.49 72.25 17.29
CA VAL A 198 91.15 73.69 17.25
C VAL A 198 91.13 74.24 15.82
N HIS A 199 90.06 73.98 15.06
CA HIS A 199 89.05 74.95 14.62
C HIS A 199 88.05 74.31 13.66
#